data_AF-A0A8H7XWK2-F1
#
_entry.id   AF-A0A8H7XWK2-F1
#
_cell.length_a   1.000
_cell.length_b   1.000
_cell.length_c   1.000
_cell.angle_alpha   90.00
_cell.angle_beta   90.00
_cell.angle_gamma   90.00
#
_symmetry.space_group_name_H-M   'P 1'
#
loop_
_entity.id
_entity.type
_entity.pdbx_description
1 polymer ?
#
loop_
_entity_poly.entity_id
_entity_poly.type
_entity_poly.pdbx_seq_one_letter_code
_entity_poly.pdbx_strand_id
1 'polypeptide(L)'
;MITDESQRKCIRITGHGKMKQWVANSLAFLESSDENKLLIFHTLPSELDPLMSLGEESGKQVTHKAASTSTDLIPRLISVVEIIKREYVKNLESKHTIRMTGLHQYNEMGSLQALGVRVTPAEGAFEETAEVTRSRTIIQALEGKNHPRQSRTPFMRVTLSLTELPELIENGATYQPPTKRNMSRSAKMRAKKRVKKAKAVAAAAEVDNVDMAVDCTSQGKPTNL
;
A
#
# COMPACT_ATOMS: atom_id res chain seq x y z
N MET A 1 -14.84 -5.47 15.02
CA MET A 1 -13.85 -4.81 14.13
C MET A 1 -14.53 -3.59 13.55
N ILE A 2 -14.17 -2.39 14.00
CA ILE A 2 -14.84 -1.15 13.57
C ILE A 2 -14.30 -0.82 12.19
N THR A 3 -15.08 -1.13 11.15
CA THR A 3 -14.88 -0.67 9.78
C THR A 3 -15.28 0.80 9.70
N ASP A 4 -14.43 1.69 10.20
CA ASP A 4 -14.61 3.12 9.97
C ASP A 4 -14.23 3.41 8.51
N GLU A 5 -15.24 3.64 7.68
CA GLU A 5 -15.08 3.98 6.26
C GLU A 5 -14.13 5.17 6.05
N SER A 6 -13.97 6.03 7.07
CA SER A 6 -13.06 7.18 7.08
C SER A 6 -11.58 6.80 6.93
N GLN A 7 -11.22 5.54 7.24
CA GLN A 7 -9.84 5.05 7.22
C GLN A 7 -9.43 4.49 5.84
N ARG A 8 -10.38 4.28 4.93
CA ARG A 8 -10.11 3.64 3.63
C ARG A 8 -10.48 4.56 2.49
N LYS A 9 -9.57 4.73 1.54
CA LYS A 9 -9.82 5.51 0.33
C LYS A 9 -9.53 4.68 -0.90
N CYS A 10 -10.56 4.40 -1.69
CA CYS A 10 -10.44 3.68 -2.96
C CYS A 10 -10.44 4.67 -4.13
N ILE A 11 -9.47 4.53 -5.03
CA ILE A 11 -9.32 5.38 -6.22
C ILE A 11 -9.19 4.50 -7.45
N ARG A 12 -10.17 4.61 -8.35
CA ARG A 12 -10.08 3.99 -9.67
C ARG A 12 -9.22 4.82 -10.61
N ILE A 13 -8.25 4.19 -11.25
CA ILE A 13 -7.47 4.80 -12.33
C ILE A 13 -8.28 4.72 -13.62
N THR A 14 -8.39 5.84 -14.35
CA THR A 14 -9.14 5.95 -15.61
C THR A 14 -8.29 6.54 -16.74
N GLY A 15 -8.68 6.35 -18.01
CA GLY A 15 -7.92 6.90 -19.15
C GLY A 15 -7.89 8.43 -19.20
N HIS A 16 -8.94 9.10 -18.72
CA HIS A 16 -9.10 10.55 -18.82
C HIS A 16 -8.83 11.32 -17.51
N GLY A 17 -8.64 10.63 -16.38
CA GLY A 17 -8.44 11.28 -15.09
C GLY A 17 -7.07 11.95 -14.94
N LYS A 18 -7.00 13.11 -14.29
CA LYS A 18 -5.76 13.87 -14.16
C LYS A 18 -4.85 13.25 -13.09
N MET A 19 -3.69 12.72 -13.49
CA MET A 19 -2.72 12.11 -12.56
C MET A 19 -2.36 13.04 -11.38
N LYS A 20 -2.11 14.32 -11.66
CA LYS A 20 -1.79 15.33 -10.62
C LYS A 20 -2.86 15.39 -9.52
N GLN A 21 -4.13 15.28 -9.89
CA GLN A 21 -5.24 15.33 -8.94
C GLN A 21 -5.29 14.09 -8.06
N TRP A 22 -5.11 12.89 -8.63
CA TRP A 22 -5.02 11.66 -7.81
C TRP A 22 -3.85 11.72 -6.84
N VAL A 23 -2.68 12.16 -7.31
CA VAL A 23 -1.49 12.31 -6.46
C VAL A 23 -1.74 13.29 -5.32
N ALA A 24 -2.22 14.51 -5.62
CA ALA A 24 -2.51 15.52 -4.60
C ALA A 24 -3.55 15.05 -3.57
N ASN A 25 -4.65 14.47 -4.04
CA ASN A 25 -5.71 13.95 -3.17
C ASN A 25 -5.27 12.77 -2.30
N SER A 26 -4.26 12.04 -2.75
CA SER A 26 -3.69 10.88 -2.05
C SER A 26 -2.69 11.30 -1.00
N LEU A 27 -1.80 12.23 -1.34
CA LEU A 27 -0.86 12.82 -0.38
C LEU A 27 -1.63 13.52 0.74
N ALA A 28 -2.63 14.33 0.42
CA ALA A 28 -3.49 14.97 1.43
C ALA A 28 -4.19 13.95 2.34
N PHE A 29 -4.61 12.81 1.81
CA PHE A 29 -5.19 11.73 2.61
C PHE A 29 -4.17 11.10 3.56
N LEU A 30 -2.95 10.85 3.08
CA LEU A 30 -1.85 10.24 3.85
C LEU A 30 -1.17 11.20 4.84
N GLU A 31 -1.53 12.49 4.83
CA GLU A 31 -0.94 13.51 5.70
C GLU A 31 -1.58 13.59 7.09
N SER A 32 -2.77 13.03 7.32
CA SER A 32 -3.28 12.98 8.70
C SER A 32 -2.51 11.96 9.55
N SER A 33 -2.52 12.18 10.86
CA SER A 33 -1.79 11.37 11.84
C SER A 33 -2.37 9.96 12.06
N ASP A 34 -3.35 9.52 11.27
CA ASP A 34 -4.02 8.24 11.48
C ASP A 34 -3.23 7.11 10.83
N GLU A 35 -2.65 6.24 11.66
CA GLU A 35 -1.77 5.16 11.19
C GLU A 35 -2.52 4.06 10.44
N ASN A 36 -3.83 3.92 10.65
CA ASN A 36 -4.67 2.90 10.04
C ASN A 36 -5.19 3.25 8.64
N LYS A 37 -4.62 4.29 8.02
CA LYS A 37 -5.06 4.73 6.70
C LYS A 37 -4.64 3.78 5.58
N LEU A 38 -5.64 3.40 4.78
CA LEU A 38 -5.49 2.53 3.63
C LEU A 38 -5.87 3.28 2.37
N LEU A 39 -4.93 3.37 1.44
CA LEU A 39 -5.16 3.96 0.13
C LEU A 39 -5.07 2.88 -0.93
N ILE A 40 -6.20 2.58 -1.58
CA ILE A 40 -6.34 1.49 -2.54
C ILE A 40 -6.49 2.09 -3.93
N PHE A 41 -5.62 1.72 -4.85
CA PHE A 41 -5.76 2.03 -6.26
C PHE A 41 -6.08 0.79 -7.06
N HIS A 42 -6.97 0.90 -8.05
CA HIS A 42 -7.34 -0.25 -8.87
C HIS A 42 -7.67 0.13 -10.32
N THR A 43 -7.66 -0.89 -11.19
CA THR A 43 -8.10 -0.78 -12.59
C THR A 43 -9.43 -1.47 -12.89
N LEU A 44 -10.14 -1.97 -11.87
CA LEU A 44 -11.44 -2.63 -12.07
C LEU A 44 -12.45 -1.72 -12.80
N PRO A 45 -13.38 -2.29 -13.60
CA PRO A 45 -14.50 -1.56 -14.20
C PRO A 45 -15.35 -0.83 -13.16
N SER A 46 -16.12 0.18 -13.58
CA SER A 46 -16.87 1.06 -12.65
C SER A 46 -17.92 0.30 -11.84
N GLU A 47 -18.39 -0.78 -12.43
CA GLU A 47 -19.51 -1.58 -11.97
C GLU A 47 -19.08 -2.53 -10.85
N LEU A 48 -17.77 -2.75 -10.68
CA LEU A 48 -17.21 -3.65 -9.68
C LEU A 48 -16.76 -2.89 -8.44
N ASP A 49 -17.02 -3.49 -7.28
CA ASP A 49 -16.55 -2.96 -6.01
C ASP A 49 -15.05 -3.30 -5.84
N PRO A 50 -14.18 -2.30 -5.60
CA PRO A 50 -12.75 -2.53 -5.38
C PRO A 50 -12.41 -3.40 -4.17
N LEU A 51 -13.32 -3.49 -3.19
CA LEU A 51 -13.12 -4.26 -1.96
C LEU A 51 -13.56 -5.72 -2.08
N MET A 52 -14.10 -6.14 -3.23
CA MET A 52 -14.46 -7.55 -3.45
C MET A 52 -13.26 -8.47 -3.28
N SER A 53 -13.45 -9.58 -2.57
CA SER A 53 -12.40 -10.58 -2.39
C SER A 53 -12.26 -11.46 -3.64
N LEU A 54 -11.04 -11.94 -3.90
CA LEU A 54 -10.78 -12.93 -4.94
C LEU A 54 -11.50 -14.23 -4.55
N GLY A 55 -12.58 -14.56 -5.27
CA GLY A 55 -13.44 -15.71 -4.97
C GLY A 55 -14.90 -15.37 -4.70
N GLU A 56 -15.23 -14.08 -4.51
CA GLU A 56 -16.61 -13.62 -4.48
C GLU A 56 -17.13 -13.43 -5.91
N GLU A 57 -18.16 -14.20 -6.28
CA GLU A 57 -18.78 -14.07 -7.59
C GLU A 57 -19.72 -12.86 -7.61
N SER A 58 -19.39 -11.83 -8.39
CA SER A 58 -20.25 -10.65 -8.49
C SER A 58 -21.53 -10.90 -9.30
N GLY A 59 -21.52 -11.91 -10.18
CA GLY A 59 -22.58 -12.16 -11.18
C GLY A 59 -22.75 -11.02 -12.21
N LYS A 60 -21.91 -9.98 -12.17
CA LYS A 60 -22.04 -8.79 -13.01
C LYS A 60 -21.54 -9.06 -14.43
N GLN A 61 -22.10 -8.32 -15.38
CA GLN A 61 -21.66 -8.33 -16.77
C GLN A 61 -20.97 -7.00 -17.09
N VAL A 62 -19.84 -7.08 -17.81
CA VAL A 62 -19.11 -5.90 -18.29
C VAL A 62 -18.88 -6.03 -19.79
N THR A 63 -18.90 -4.90 -20.50
CA THR A 63 -18.61 -4.89 -21.93
C THR A 63 -17.12 -5.18 -22.18
N HIS A 64 -16.79 -5.73 -23.36
CA HIS A 64 -15.40 -5.96 -23.77
C HIS A 64 -14.55 -4.69 -23.69
N LYS A 65 -15.14 -3.52 -24.02
CA LYS A 65 -14.47 -2.22 -23.91
C LYS A 65 -14.15 -1.86 -22.46
N ALA A 66 -15.09 -2.08 -21.53
CA ALA A 66 -14.83 -1.86 -20.11
C ALA A 66 -13.76 -2.82 -19.58
N ALA A 67 -13.82 -4.09 -19.99
CA ALA A 67 -12.85 -5.11 -19.63
C ALA A 67 -11.44 -4.77 -20.12
N SER A 68 -11.26 -4.34 -21.37
CA SER A 68 -9.93 -3.99 -21.91
C SER A 68 -9.30 -2.82 -21.17
N THR A 69 -10.11 -1.83 -20.75
CA THR A 69 -9.59 -0.69 -19.99
C THR A 69 -8.91 -1.09 -18.67
N SER A 70 -9.35 -2.19 -18.04
CA SER A 70 -8.72 -2.68 -16.81
C SER A 70 -7.27 -3.12 -17.02
N THR A 71 -6.94 -3.64 -18.20
CA THR A 71 -5.58 -4.05 -18.56
C THR A 71 -4.76 -2.85 -19.05
N ASP A 72 -5.35 -2.01 -19.91
CA ASP A 72 -4.66 -0.87 -20.53
C ASP A 72 -4.20 0.19 -19.51
N LEU A 73 -4.88 0.28 -18.36
CA LEU A 73 -4.61 1.29 -17.33
C LEU A 73 -3.57 0.85 -16.29
N ILE A 74 -3.10 -0.40 -16.31
CA ILE A 74 -2.12 -0.92 -15.34
C ILE A 74 -0.81 -0.11 -15.35
N PRO A 75 -0.18 0.23 -16.51
CA PRO A 75 1.04 1.03 -16.51
C PRO A 75 0.84 2.44 -15.91
N ARG A 76 -0.35 3.02 -16.12
CA ARG A 76 -0.72 4.33 -15.57
C ARG A 76 -0.92 4.24 -14.06
N LEU A 77 -1.58 3.20 -13.57
CA LEU A 77 -1.73 2.91 -12.15
C LEU A 77 -0.37 2.87 -11.44
N ILE A 78 0.57 2.08 -11.98
CA ILE A 78 1.93 1.97 -11.45
C ILE A 78 2.60 3.36 -11.42
N SER A 79 2.48 4.13 -12.51
CA SER A 79 3.04 5.48 -12.58
C SER A 79 2.50 6.40 -11.48
N VAL A 80 1.20 6.36 -11.19
CA VAL A 80 0.57 7.17 -10.12
C VAL A 80 1.10 6.76 -8.75
N VAL A 81 1.10 5.47 -8.45
CA VAL A 81 1.60 4.91 -7.18
C VAL A 81 3.06 5.30 -6.96
N GLU A 82 3.90 5.17 -7.98
CA GLU A 82 5.32 5.50 -7.91
C GLU A 82 5.57 7.00 -7.65
N ILE A 83 4.77 7.87 -8.26
CA ILE A 83 4.83 9.32 -7.98
C ILE A 83 4.45 9.58 -6.53
N ILE A 84 3.36 8.99 -6.03
CA ILE A 84 2.92 9.15 -4.64
C ILE A 84 4.00 8.72 -3.67
N LYS A 85 4.61 7.55 -3.85
CA LYS A 85 5.70 7.08 -2.98
C LYS A 85 6.88 8.05 -2.93
N ARG A 86 7.30 8.58 -4.09
CA ARG A 86 8.41 9.55 -4.16
C ARG A 86 8.05 10.88 -3.50
N GLU A 87 6.89 11.44 -3.82
CA GLU A 87 6.44 12.73 -3.28
C GLU A 87 6.15 12.63 -1.78
N TYR A 88 5.64 11.50 -1.30
CA TYR A 88 5.43 11.27 0.13
C TYR A 88 6.75 11.36 0.91
N VAL A 89 7.80 10.65 0.47
CA VAL A 89 9.12 10.71 1.13
C VAL A 89 9.73 12.11 1.06
N LYS A 90 9.56 12.84 -0.06
CA LYS A 90 9.97 14.25 -0.17
C LYS A 90 9.19 15.15 0.80
N ASN A 91 7.88 14.95 0.96
CA ASN A 91 7.08 15.73 1.90
C ASN A 91 7.52 15.49 3.35
N LEU A 92 7.90 14.25 3.71
CA LEU A 92 8.50 13.94 5.01
C LEU A 92 9.84 14.69 5.21
N GLU A 93 10.60 14.90 4.14
CA GLU A 93 11.81 15.74 4.15
C GLU A 93 11.51 17.21 4.40
N SER A 94 10.64 17.80 3.60
CA SER A 94 10.30 19.22 3.69
C SER A 94 9.63 19.57 5.03
N LYS A 95 8.83 18.67 5.60
CA LYS A 95 8.13 18.88 6.87
C LYS A 95 8.97 18.50 8.10
N HIS A 96 10.21 18.01 7.92
CA HIS A 96 11.07 17.54 9.01
C HIS A 96 10.40 16.54 9.96
N THR A 97 9.53 15.68 9.44
CA THR A 97 8.86 14.66 10.25
C THR A 97 9.88 13.67 10.81
N ILE A 98 9.65 13.20 12.04
CA ILE A 98 10.48 12.16 12.67
C ILE A 98 10.40 10.84 11.88
N ARG A 99 9.28 10.62 11.19
CA ARG A 99 9.08 9.46 10.32
C ARG A 99 10.02 9.52 9.13
N MET A 100 10.86 8.48 9.03
CA MET A 100 11.87 8.30 7.97
C MET A 100 11.49 7.18 7.00
N THR A 101 10.33 6.58 7.19
CA THR A 101 9.83 5.42 6.45
C THR A 101 8.76 5.86 5.47
N GLY A 102 8.86 5.37 4.23
CA GLY A 102 7.82 5.52 3.23
C GLY A 102 6.59 4.67 3.52
N LEU A 103 5.86 4.37 2.46
CA LEU A 103 4.61 3.61 2.48
C LEU A 103 4.88 2.12 2.25
N HIS A 104 4.19 1.27 3.00
CA HIS A 104 4.11 -0.16 2.73
C HIS A 104 3.22 -0.35 1.48
N GLN A 105 3.57 -1.31 0.63
CA GLN A 105 2.84 -1.57 -0.62
C GLN A 105 2.46 -3.04 -0.72
N TYR A 106 1.21 -3.28 -1.09
CA TYR A 106 0.63 -4.60 -1.33
C TYR A 106 0.05 -4.62 -2.74
N ASN A 107 0.55 -5.52 -3.58
CA ASN A 107 0.12 -5.65 -4.96
C ASN A 107 -0.74 -6.89 -5.13
N GLU A 108 -1.93 -6.74 -5.68
CA GLU A 108 -2.84 -7.82 -5.98
C GLU A 108 -3.12 -7.84 -7.48
N MET A 109 -3.00 -9.02 -8.09
CA MET A 109 -3.29 -9.26 -9.48
C MET A 109 -4.39 -10.31 -9.56
N GLY A 110 -5.40 -10.06 -10.36
CA GLY A 110 -6.49 -10.99 -10.57
C GLY A 110 -7.00 -10.96 -11.99
N SER A 111 -8.02 -11.77 -12.27
CA SER A 111 -8.76 -11.70 -13.53
C SER A 111 -10.23 -11.41 -13.26
N LEU A 112 -10.89 -10.66 -14.16
CA LEU A 112 -12.32 -10.37 -14.03
C LEU A 112 -13.16 -11.66 -14.02
N GLN A 113 -12.73 -12.68 -14.77
CA GLN A 113 -13.38 -13.99 -14.80
C GLN A 113 -13.29 -14.71 -13.44
N ALA A 114 -12.22 -14.51 -12.66
CA ALA A 114 -12.10 -15.07 -11.32
C ALA A 114 -13.00 -14.35 -10.29
N LEU A 115 -13.49 -13.15 -10.61
CA LEU A 115 -14.51 -12.42 -9.84
C LEU A 115 -15.95 -12.76 -10.29
N GLY A 116 -16.12 -13.82 -11.08
CA GLY A 116 -17.40 -14.22 -11.65
C GLY A 116 -17.97 -13.22 -12.67
N VAL A 117 -17.15 -12.30 -13.19
CA VAL A 117 -17.60 -11.26 -14.12
C VAL A 117 -17.64 -11.83 -15.53
N ARG A 118 -18.81 -11.75 -16.18
CA ARG A 118 -18.97 -12.14 -17.59
C ARG A 118 -18.64 -10.96 -18.49
N VAL A 119 -17.75 -11.19 -19.45
CA VAL A 119 -17.40 -10.17 -20.46
C VAL A 119 -18.27 -10.39 -21.69
N THR A 120 -19.15 -9.44 -22.00
CA THR A 120 -19.99 -9.49 -23.19
C THR A 120 -19.32 -8.75 -24.36
N PRO A 121 -19.47 -9.24 -25.61
CA PRO A 121 -19.06 -8.47 -26.78
C PRO A 121 -19.84 -7.15 -26.84
N ALA A 122 -19.19 -6.08 -27.33
CA ALA A 122 -19.75 -4.73 -27.33
C ALA A 122 -21.10 -4.66 -28.09
N GLU A 123 -22.03 -3.86 -27.56
CA GLU A 123 -23.37 -3.63 -28.12
C GLU A 123 -23.29 -3.29 -29.62
N GLY A 124 -24.00 -4.08 -30.43
CA GLY A 124 -23.92 -4.06 -31.90
C GLY A 124 -24.09 -5.43 -32.54
N ALA A 125 -24.01 -6.51 -31.76
CA ALA A 125 -24.59 -7.78 -32.17
C ALA A 125 -26.12 -7.66 -32.10
N PHE A 126 -26.78 -7.86 -33.24
CA PHE A 126 -28.22 -8.06 -33.35
C PHE A 126 -28.71 -9.08 -32.31
N GLU A 127 -30.04 -9.20 -32.10
CA GLU A 127 -30.65 -10.30 -31.33
C GLU A 127 -30.28 -11.66 -31.95
N GLU A 128 -29.05 -12.11 -31.75
CA GLU A 128 -28.66 -13.49 -31.90
C GLU A 128 -29.33 -14.22 -30.74
N THR A 129 -30.11 -15.24 -31.09
CA THR A 129 -30.70 -16.13 -30.10
C THR A 129 -29.60 -16.68 -29.18
N ALA A 130 -29.93 -16.90 -27.90
CA ALA A 130 -28.98 -17.38 -26.90
C ALA A 130 -28.20 -18.63 -27.34
N GLU A 131 -28.78 -19.44 -28.24
CA GLU A 131 -28.18 -20.61 -28.86
C GLU A 131 -27.01 -20.28 -29.80
N VAL A 132 -27.12 -19.21 -30.60
CA VAL A 132 -26.06 -18.74 -31.51
C VAL A 132 -24.88 -18.19 -30.70
N THR A 133 -25.14 -17.43 -29.63
CA THR A 133 -24.09 -16.94 -28.74
C THR A 133 -23.36 -18.10 -28.04
N ARG A 134 -24.11 -19.12 -27.59
CA ARG A 134 -23.53 -20.32 -26.96
C ARG A 134 -22.66 -21.09 -27.93
N SER A 135 -23.15 -21.37 -29.14
CA SER A 135 -22.40 -22.13 -30.14
C SER A 135 -21.11 -21.41 -30.55
N ARG A 136 -21.17 -20.08 -30.75
CA ARG A 136 -19.98 -19.26 -31.04
C ARG A 136 -18.95 -19.31 -29.92
N THR A 137 -19.39 -19.24 -28.66
CA THR A 137 -18.49 -19.34 -27.49
C THR A 137 -17.81 -20.70 -27.42
N ILE A 138 -18.55 -21.78 -27.69
CA ILE A 138 -18.02 -23.15 -27.74
C ILE A 138 -17.00 -23.27 -28.89
N ILE A 139 -17.35 -22.81 -30.09
CA ILE A 139 -16.46 -22.85 -31.25
C ILE A 139 -15.18 -22.07 -30.95
N GLN A 140 -15.28 -20.85 -30.40
CA GLN A 140 -14.10 -20.05 -30.04
C GLN A 140 -13.25 -20.71 -28.95
N ALA A 141 -13.88 -21.37 -27.98
CA ALA A 141 -13.17 -22.14 -26.97
C ALA A 141 -12.43 -23.34 -27.60
N LEU A 142 -13.00 -23.97 -28.63
CA LEU A 142 -12.46 -25.15 -29.32
C LEU A 142 -11.58 -24.82 -30.54
N GLU A 143 -11.53 -23.56 -30.99
CA GLU A 143 -10.82 -23.12 -32.20
C GLU A 143 -9.28 -23.28 -32.10
N GLY A 144 -8.76 -23.49 -30.90
CA GLY A 144 -7.33 -23.70 -30.73
C GLY A 144 -6.88 -25.02 -31.36
N LYS A 145 -5.98 -24.92 -32.36
CA LYS A 145 -5.43 -26.05 -33.14
C LYS A 145 -5.03 -27.28 -32.31
N ASN A 146 -4.59 -27.08 -31.06
CA ASN A 146 -4.25 -28.16 -30.13
C ASN A 146 -4.84 -28.01 -28.71
N HIS A 147 -5.35 -26.83 -28.29
CA HIS A 147 -5.81 -26.60 -26.91
C HIS A 147 -6.91 -25.53 -26.82
N PRO A 148 -7.82 -25.62 -25.83
CA PRO A 148 -8.84 -24.59 -25.63
C PRO A 148 -8.27 -23.20 -25.33
N ARG A 149 -8.79 -22.16 -25.98
CA ARG A 149 -8.36 -20.76 -25.75
C ARG A 149 -9.15 -20.15 -24.59
N GLN A 150 -8.58 -20.12 -23.38
CA GLN A 150 -9.16 -19.39 -22.25
C GLN A 150 -8.67 -17.93 -22.25
N SER A 151 -9.56 -16.98 -22.61
CA SER A 151 -9.27 -15.55 -22.46
C SER A 151 -9.47 -15.11 -21.02
N ARG A 152 -8.46 -14.47 -20.42
CA ARG A 152 -8.54 -13.86 -19.09
C ARG A 152 -8.21 -12.39 -19.19
N THR A 153 -9.02 -11.56 -18.55
CA THR A 153 -8.84 -10.11 -18.51
C THR A 153 -8.22 -9.74 -17.17
N PRO A 154 -6.92 -9.40 -17.13
CA PRO A 154 -6.27 -9.06 -15.89
C PRO A 154 -6.70 -7.69 -15.37
N PHE A 155 -6.75 -7.57 -14.04
CA PHE A 155 -6.81 -6.31 -13.32
C PHE A 155 -5.72 -6.26 -12.25
N MET A 156 -5.45 -5.06 -11.75
CA MET A 156 -4.50 -4.86 -10.65
C MET A 156 -5.13 -4.00 -9.55
N ARG A 157 -4.81 -4.33 -8.30
CA ARG A 157 -4.98 -3.45 -7.14
C ARG A 157 -3.64 -3.21 -6.47
N VAL A 158 -3.48 -2.00 -5.96
CA VAL A 158 -2.33 -1.62 -5.15
C VAL A 158 -2.83 -0.93 -3.90
N THR A 159 -2.50 -1.51 -2.75
CA THR A 159 -2.81 -0.93 -1.44
C THR A 159 -1.55 -0.31 -0.86
N LEU A 160 -1.64 0.97 -0.48
CA LEU A 160 -0.61 1.70 0.23
C LEU A 160 -1.06 1.95 1.67
N SER A 161 -0.18 1.65 2.62
CA SER A 161 -0.45 1.84 4.05
C SER A 161 0.75 2.40 4.80
N LEU A 162 0.46 2.96 5.98
CA LEU A 162 1.48 3.45 6.90
C LEU A 162 2.02 2.36 7.83
N THR A 163 1.26 1.29 8.04
CA THR A 163 1.59 0.14 8.88
C THR A 163 1.60 -1.14 8.05
N GLU A 164 2.18 -2.21 8.59
CA GLU A 164 2.15 -3.53 7.96
C GLU A 164 0.76 -4.17 8.09
N LEU A 165 0.31 -4.81 7.00
CA LEU A 165 -0.97 -5.49 6.86
C LEU A 165 -0.72 -6.97 6.49
N PRO A 166 -0.51 -7.85 7.48
CA PRO A 166 -0.28 -9.27 7.22
C PRO A 166 -1.48 -9.96 6.57
N GLU A 167 -2.70 -9.50 6.87
CA GLU A 167 -3.95 -10.01 6.28
C GLU A 167 -3.96 -9.97 4.74
N LEU A 168 -3.35 -8.95 4.13
CA LEU A 168 -3.26 -8.86 2.67
C LEU A 168 -2.29 -9.88 2.08
N ILE A 169 -1.23 -10.22 2.81
CA ILE A 169 -0.25 -11.23 2.40
C ILE A 169 -0.89 -12.61 2.44
N GLU A 170 -1.68 -12.89 3.47
CA GLU A 170 -2.47 -14.13 3.60
C GLU A 170 -3.47 -14.28 2.46
N ASN A 171 -4.05 -13.16 2.00
CA ASN A 171 -4.94 -13.11 0.84
C ASN A 171 -4.19 -13.21 -0.52
N GLY A 172 -2.88 -13.42 -0.52
CA GLY A 172 -2.07 -13.62 -1.72
C GLY A 172 -1.50 -12.33 -2.34
N ALA A 173 -1.58 -11.19 -1.66
CA ALA A 173 -0.94 -9.96 -2.12
C ALA A 173 0.59 -10.06 -2.04
N THR A 174 1.28 -9.53 -3.05
CA THR A 174 2.74 -9.41 -3.02
C THR A 174 3.14 -8.17 -2.21
N TYR A 175 3.82 -8.39 -1.09
CA TYR A 175 4.31 -7.33 -0.21
C TYR A 175 5.61 -6.70 -0.73
N GLN A 176 5.69 -5.37 -0.70
CA GLN A 176 6.88 -4.60 -0.97
C GLN A 176 7.16 -3.63 0.19
N PRO A 177 8.35 -3.69 0.82
CA PRO A 177 8.67 -2.88 1.99
C PRO A 177 8.86 -1.40 1.63
N PRO A 178 8.65 -0.48 2.61
CA PRO A 178 8.76 0.95 2.39
C PRO A 178 10.19 1.40 2.11
N THR A 179 10.33 2.34 1.18
CA THR A 179 11.60 3.03 0.94
C THR A 179 11.98 3.85 2.17
N LYS A 180 13.18 3.61 2.71
CA LYS A 180 13.71 4.37 3.85
C LYS A 180 14.47 5.59 3.37
N ARG A 181 14.24 6.74 4.01
CA ARG A 181 15.02 7.95 3.75
C ARG A 181 16.46 7.75 4.20
N ASN A 182 17.40 7.89 3.27
CA ASN A 182 18.81 7.90 3.58
C ASN A 182 19.25 9.29 4.03
N MET A 183 19.63 9.42 5.31
CA MET A 183 20.33 10.62 5.78
C MET A 183 21.64 10.80 5.00
N SER A 184 21.94 12.03 4.59
CA SER A 184 23.21 12.36 3.93
C SER A 184 24.40 11.95 4.82
N ARG A 185 25.54 11.62 4.20
CA ARG A 185 26.75 11.22 4.95
C ARG A 185 27.14 12.27 6.00
N SER A 186 27.05 13.55 5.64
CA SER A 186 27.33 14.66 6.55
C SER A 186 26.32 14.76 7.70
N ALA A 187 25.02 14.58 7.44
CA ALA A 187 24.00 14.55 8.49
C ALA A 187 24.20 13.37 9.46
N LYS A 188 24.54 12.18 8.94
CA LYS A 188 24.89 11.01 9.77
C LYS A 188 26.09 11.29 10.67
N MET A 189 27.15 11.89 10.15
CA MET A 189 28.33 12.26 10.94
C MET A 189 28.00 13.28 12.04
N ARG A 190 27.21 14.30 11.74
CA ARG A 190 26.77 15.30 12.73
C ARG A 190 25.91 14.68 13.82
N ALA A 191 24.97 13.82 13.47
CA ALA A 191 24.15 13.08 14.43
C ALA A 191 25.02 12.19 15.33
N LYS A 192 25.95 11.42 14.76
CA LYS A 192 26.90 10.59 15.53
C LYS A 192 27.77 11.43 16.48
N LYS A 193 28.24 12.60 16.04
CA LYS A 193 29.02 13.53 16.88
C LYS A 193 28.19 14.08 18.04
N ARG A 194 26.92 14.41 17.82
CA ARG A 194 25.98 14.86 18.88
C ARG A 194 25.73 13.77 19.92
N VAL A 195 25.47 12.53 19.47
CA VAL A 195 25.28 11.38 20.38
C VAL A 195 26.55 11.10 21.19
N LYS A 196 27.73 11.12 20.56
CA LYS A 196 29.02 10.93 21.28
C LYS A 196 29.25 12.03 22.32
N LYS A 197 28.95 13.29 22.00
CA LYS A 197 29.07 14.41 22.95
C LYS A 197 28.09 14.26 24.11
N ALA A 198 26.82 13.95 23.84
CA ALA A 198 25.81 13.74 24.87
C ALA A 198 26.18 12.60 25.82
N LYS A 199 26.67 11.47 25.29
CA LYS A 199 27.15 10.35 26.10
C LYS A 199 28.35 10.71 26.97
N ALA A 200 29.29 11.51 26.45
CA ALA A 200 30.43 11.98 27.23
C ALA A 200 30.01 12.92 28.37
N VAL A 201 29.03 13.79 28.13
CA VAL A 201 28.49 14.69 29.17
C VAL A 201 27.75 13.90 30.25
N ALA A 202 26.93 12.90 29.86
CA ALA A 202 26.23 12.05 30.83
C ALA A 202 27.21 11.23 31.68
N ALA A 203 28.27 10.68 31.09
CA ALA A 203 29.30 9.95 31.82
C ALA A 203 30.08 10.83 32.79
N ALA A 204 30.34 12.10 32.45
CA ALA A 204 31.00 13.03 33.37
C ALA A 204 30.10 13.40 34.57
N ALA A 205 28.79 13.56 34.35
CA ALA A 205 27.84 13.88 35.40
C ALA A 205 27.62 12.73 36.40
N GLU A 206 27.81 11.47 36.01
CA GLU A 206 27.76 10.34 36.94
C GLU A 206 28.98 10.26 37.87
N VAL A 207 30.14 10.76 37.45
CA VAL A 207 31.37 10.70 38.27
C VAL A 207 31.33 11.74 39.40
N ASP A 208 30.74 12.90 39.19
CA ASP A 208 30.64 13.96 40.21
C ASP A 208 29.60 13.65 41.32
N ASN A 209 28.76 12.63 41.16
CA ASN A 209 27.73 12.26 42.16
C ASN A 209 28.19 11.16 43.14
N VAL A 210 29.42 10.66 43.01
CA VAL A 210 29.97 9.60 43.89
C VAL A 210 30.79 10.19 45.06
N ASP A 211 31.22 11.45 44.98
CA ASP A 211 32.12 12.07 45.98
C ASP A 211 31.40 12.74 47.17
N MET A 212 30.08 12.54 47.34
CA MET A 212 29.33 13.06 48.50
C MET A 212 28.75 11.95 49.40
N ALA A 213 29.39 10.78 49.42
CA ALA A 213 29.03 9.66 50.29
C ALA A 213 30.23 9.06 51.03
N VAL A 214 31.13 9.90 51.57
CA VAL A 214 32.09 9.46 52.60
C VAL A 214 32.16 10.55 53.66
N ASP A 215 31.54 10.26 54.81
CA ASP A 215 32.16 10.32 56.15
C ASP A 215 31.17 10.78 57.23
N CYS A 216 30.47 9.81 57.84
CA CYS A 216 29.87 9.97 59.17
C CYS A 216 29.61 8.58 59.80
N THR A 217 30.67 7.81 60.02
CA THR A 217 30.63 6.69 60.98
C THR A 217 31.38 7.11 62.24
N SER A 218 30.64 7.79 63.13
CA SER A 218 31.09 8.13 64.47
C SER A 218 31.39 6.87 65.28
N GLN A 219 32.59 6.82 65.85
CA GLN A 219 33.08 5.75 66.71
C GLN A 219 32.21 5.59 67.97
N GLY A 220 31.64 4.40 68.14
CA GLY A 220 31.01 3.94 69.37
C GLY A 220 32.05 3.40 70.35
N LYS A 221 32.13 4.05 71.51
CA LYS A 221 33.02 3.74 72.65
C LYS A 221 32.52 2.48 73.38
N PRO A 222 33.39 1.54 73.80
CA PRO A 222 32.98 0.42 74.66
C PRO A 222 32.98 0.85 76.13
N THR A 223 31.83 0.74 76.80
CA THR A 223 31.72 0.77 78.26
C THR A 223 31.68 -0.65 78.79
N ASN A 224 32.74 -1.02 79.52
CA ASN A 224 32.77 -2.16 80.42
C ASN A 224 31.72 -1.98 81.53
N LEU A 225 30.98 -3.07 81.82
CA LEU A 225 30.53 -3.49 83.15
C LEU A 225 30.14 -4.97 83.09
#